data_AF-A0A1G2EPA0-F1
#
_entry.id   AF-A0A1G2EPA0-F1
#
_cell.length_a   1.000
_cell.length_b   1.000
_cell.length_c   1.000
_cell.angle_alpha   90.00
_cell.angle_beta   90.00
_cell.angle_gamma   90.00
#
_symmetry.space_group_name_H-M   'P 1'
#
loop_
_entity.id
_entity.type
_entity.pdbx_description
1 polymer ?
#
loop_
_entity_poly.entity_id
_entity_poly.type
_entity_poly.pdbx_seq_one_letter_code
_entity_poly.pdbx_strand_id
1 'polypeptide(L)'
;MPNNLFRLNLILILYHEHIFFQDAPGKTYSGILNIMLLLNNMNITKVFGWGLLFLGLIIIIATLYLSFAYFTGKSKSPELFSMPENASPETKVNISDPQKMIEKTVQDQIKSIIPDAFINQTFNLIAWTLFALILIFGGSRISFTGIKIIK
;
A
#
# COMPACT_ATOMS: atom_id res chain seq x y z
N MET A 1 10.96 -15.64 -27.75
CA MET A 1 10.80 -17.11 -27.75
C MET A 1 11.21 -17.76 -26.40
N PRO A 2 10.56 -17.48 -25.24
CA PRO A 2 10.84 -18.21 -23.98
C PRO A 2 9.77 -19.26 -23.59
N ASN A 3 8.60 -19.28 -24.25
CA ASN A 3 7.43 -20.06 -23.81
C ASN A 3 7.59 -21.59 -23.85
N ASN A 4 8.53 -22.13 -24.63
CA ASN A 4 8.66 -23.58 -24.79
C ASN A 4 9.46 -24.25 -23.65
N LEU A 5 10.40 -23.52 -23.04
CA LEU A 5 11.21 -24.03 -21.94
C LEU A 5 10.42 -24.16 -20.64
N PHE A 6 9.54 -23.20 -20.36
CA PHE A 6 8.66 -23.28 -19.19
C PHE A 6 7.63 -24.42 -19.30
N ARG A 7 7.11 -24.65 -20.52
CA ARG A 7 6.18 -25.74 -20.82
C ARG A 7 6.81 -27.12 -20.61
N LEU A 8 8.06 -27.31 -21.03
CA LEU A 8 8.75 -28.58 -20.80
C LEU A 8 9.07 -28.81 -19.33
N ASN A 9 9.48 -27.77 -18.60
CA ASN A 9 9.80 -27.90 -17.17
C ASN A 9 8.56 -28.26 -16.34
N LEU A 10 7.41 -27.68 -16.68
CA LEU A 10 6.15 -28.00 -15.98
C LEU A 10 5.70 -29.44 -16.25
N ILE A 11 5.89 -29.95 -17.48
CA ILE A 11 5.57 -31.34 -17.83
C ILE A 11 6.51 -32.32 -17.10
N LEU A 12 7.80 -31.98 -16.96
CA LEU A 12 8.79 -32.81 -16.26
C LEU A 12 8.53 -32.89 -14.75
N ILE A 13 8.18 -31.77 -14.12
CA ILE A 13 7.83 -31.73 -12.68
C ILE A 13 6.58 -32.59 -12.42
N LEU A 14 5.59 -32.54 -13.31
CA LEU A 14 4.35 -33.32 -13.19
C LEU A 14 4.54 -34.81 -13.47
N TYR A 15 5.44 -35.19 -14.39
CA TYR A 15 5.77 -36.60 -14.62
C TYR A 15 6.48 -37.23 -13.42
N HIS A 16 7.33 -36.46 -12.72
CA HIS A 16 8.00 -36.91 -11.51
C HIS A 16 7.01 -37.07 -10.33
N GLU A 17 5.99 -36.22 -10.23
CA GLU A 17 4.95 -36.33 -9.19
C GLU A 17 3.98 -37.50 -9.46
N HIS A 18 3.72 -37.82 -10.73
CA HIS A 18 2.79 -38.88 -11.13
C HIS A 18 3.24 -40.29 -10.74
N ILE A 19 4.55 -40.51 -10.54
CA ILE A 19 5.09 -41.80 -10.07
C ILE A 19 4.84 -42.01 -8.57
N PHE A 20 4.63 -40.95 -7.79
CA PHE A 20 4.54 -41.05 -6.33
C PHE A 20 3.12 -41.31 -5.80
N PHE A 21 2.08 -41.20 -6.65
CA PHE A 21 0.67 -41.28 -6.25
C PHE A 21 -0.10 -42.47 -6.86
N GLN A 22 0.57 -43.61 -7.05
CA GLN A 22 -0.04 -44.80 -7.66
C GLN A 22 -0.85 -45.69 -6.68
N ASP A 23 -1.04 -45.28 -5.41
CA ASP A 23 -1.67 -46.13 -4.38
C ASP A 23 -2.92 -45.52 -3.71
N ALA A 24 -3.89 -45.03 -4.48
CA ALA A 24 -5.23 -44.78 -3.94
C ALA A 24 -6.36 -44.98 -4.97
N PRO A 25 -7.15 -46.07 -4.88
CA PRO A 25 -8.29 -46.28 -5.76
C PRO A 25 -9.46 -45.38 -5.38
N GLY A 26 -9.89 -44.51 -6.30
CA GLY A 26 -11.32 -44.35 -6.55
C GLY A 26 -11.95 -42.96 -6.49
N LYS A 27 -11.35 -41.92 -5.91
CA LYS A 27 -11.98 -40.57 -5.89
C LYS A 27 -10.94 -39.47 -5.70
N THR A 28 -10.60 -38.71 -6.75
CA THR A 28 -10.14 -37.29 -6.66
C THR A 28 -9.52 -36.70 -7.94
N TYR A 29 -9.27 -37.47 -9.00
CA TYR A 29 -8.64 -36.89 -10.20
C TYR A 29 -9.56 -35.99 -11.04
N SER A 30 -10.88 -36.07 -10.86
CA SER A 30 -11.84 -35.26 -11.64
C SER A 30 -11.81 -33.76 -11.30
N GLY A 31 -11.58 -33.38 -10.04
CA GLY A 31 -11.59 -31.98 -9.62
C GLY A 31 -10.38 -31.20 -10.12
N ILE A 32 -9.19 -31.78 -9.96
CA ILE A 32 -7.92 -31.18 -10.40
C ILE A 32 -7.83 -31.16 -11.93
N LEU A 33 -8.28 -32.22 -12.60
CA LEU A 33 -8.32 -32.28 -14.07
C LEU A 33 -9.31 -31.27 -14.68
N ASN A 34 -10.45 -31.00 -14.04
CA ASN A 34 -11.39 -29.97 -14.49
C ASN A 34 -10.85 -28.54 -14.30
N ILE A 35 -10.13 -28.28 -13.20
CA ILE A 35 -9.43 -27.00 -13.00
C ILE A 35 -8.29 -26.85 -14.02
N MET A 36 -7.58 -27.94 -14.32
CA MET A 36 -6.49 -27.98 -15.30
C MET A 36 -7.00 -27.79 -16.74
N LEU A 37 -8.15 -28.37 -17.10
CA LEU A 37 -8.83 -28.16 -18.38
C LEU A 37 -9.42 -26.74 -18.51
N LEU A 38 -9.97 -26.18 -17.42
CA LEU A 38 -10.41 -24.78 -17.37
C LEU A 38 -9.24 -23.81 -17.58
N LEU A 39 -8.09 -24.06 -16.98
CA LEU A 39 -6.90 -23.23 -17.16
C LEU A 39 -6.28 -23.36 -18.56
N ASN A 40 -6.37 -24.54 -19.18
CA ASN A 40 -5.79 -24.80 -20.50
C ASN A 40 -6.60 -24.18 -21.67
N ASN A 41 -7.92 -23.99 -21.51
CA ASN A 41 -8.79 -23.41 -22.55
C ASN A 41 -9.09 -21.92 -22.36
N MET A 42 -8.63 -21.31 -21.27
CA MET A 42 -8.77 -19.88 -21.04
C MET A 42 -7.68 -19.10 -21.78
N ASN A 43 -8.10 -18.07 -22.53
CA ASN A 43 -7.19 -17.07 -23.07
C ASN A 43 -6.36 -16.47 -21.94
N ILE A 44 -5.05 -16.74 -21.89
CA ILE A 44 -4.11 -16.25 -20.86
C ILE A 44 -4.22 -14.72 -20.69
N THR A 45 -4.53 -14.00 -21.77
CA THR A 45 -4.80 -12.56 -21.75
C THR A 45 -5.97 -12.18 -20.85
N LYS A 46 -7.07 -12.95 -20.86
CA LYS A 46 -8.23 -12.73 -19.99
C LYS A 46 -7.89 -12.99 -18.53
N VAL A 47 -7.14 -14.05 -18.23
CA VAL A 47 -6.70 -14.35 -16.86
C VAL A 47 -5.81 -13.22 -16.32
N PHE A 48 -4.89 -12.71 -17.15
CA PHE A 48 -4.03 -11.60 -16.78
C PHE A 48 -4.81 -10.29 -16.58
N GLY A 49 -5.80 -10.02 -17.43
CA GLY A 49 -6.67 -8.85 -17.31
C GLY A 49 -7.50 -8.86 -16.03
N TRP A 50 -8.07 -10.01 -15.66
CA TRP A 50 -8.76 -10.17 -14.38
C TRP A 50 -7.81 -9.99 -13.18
N GLY A 51 -6.59 -10.52 -13.27
CA GLY A 51 -5.55 -10.32 -12.26
C GLY A 51 -5.26 -8.83 -12.03
N LEU A 52 -5.03 -8.05 -13.09
CA LEU A 52 -4.80 -6.60 -13.00
C LEU A 52 -5.99 -5.83 -12.43
N LEU A 53 -7.21 -6.23 -12.81
CA LEU A 53 -8.44 -5.61 -12.29
C LEU A 53 -8.49 -5.71 -10.76
N PHE A 54 -8.41 -6.93 -10.24
CA PHE A 54 -8.46 -7.18 -8.81
C PHE A 54 -7.27 -6.59 -8.07
N LEU A 55 -6.08 -6.63 -8.65
CA LEU A 55 -4.89 -6.04 -8.05
C LEU A 55 -5.07 -4.53 -7.81
N GLY A 56 -5.53 -3.79 -8.82
CA GLY A 56 -5.80 -2.35 -8.66
C GLY A 56 -6.92 -2.06 -7.66
N LEU A 57 -7.95 -2.91 -7.60
CA LEU A 57 -9.05 -2.78 -6.64
C LEU A 57 -8.57 -3.01 -5.20
N ILE A 58 -7.75 -4.03 -4.98
CA ILE A 58 -7.15 -4.33 -3.67
C ILE A 58 -6.31 -3.15 -3.20
N ILE A 59 -5.49 -2.55 -4.08
CA ILE A 59 -4.69 -1.36 -3.75
C ILE A 59 -5.58 -0.23 -3.27
N ILE A 60 -6.68 0.06 -3.97
CA ILE A 60 -7.61 1.13 -3.59
C ILE A 60 -8.23 0.82 -2.22
N ILE A 61 -8.79 -0.38 -2.03
CA ILE A 61 -9.46 -0.76 -0.77
C ILE A 61 -8.48 -0.72 0.41
N ALA A 62 -7.27 -1.26 0.24
CA ALA A 62 -6.24 -1.25 1.27
C ALA A 62 -5.82 0.18 1.63
N THR A 63 -5.66 1.05 0.62
CA THR A 63 -5.30 2.46 0.83
C THR A 63 -6.39 3.19 1.62
N LEU A 64 -7.67 2.98 1.29
CA LEU A 64 -8.79 3.56 2.03
C LEU A 64 -8.84 3.06 3.48
N TYR A 65 -8.62 1.76 3.69
CA TYR A 65 -8.59 1.17 5.03
C TYR A 65 -7.46 1.76 5.89
N LEU A 66 -6.24 1.86 5.34
CA LEU A 66 -5.12 2.50 6.04
C LEU A 66 -5.42 3.98 6.33
N SER A 67 -5.95 4.72 5.36
CA SER A 67 -6.31 6.12 5.54
C SER A 67 -7.31 6.28 6.69
N PHE A 68 -8.34 5.46 6.74
CA PHE A 68 -9.31 5.45 7.84
C PHE A 68 -8.66 5.15 9.20
N ALA A 69 -7.72 4.20 9.25
CA ALA A 69 -7.00 3.86 10.48
C ALA A 69 -6.13 5.03 11.00
N TYR A 70 -5.51 5.80 10.11
CA TYR A 70 -4.73 6.99 10.48
C TYR A 70 -5.62 8.16 10.90
N PHE A 71 -6.73 8.41 10.20
CA PHE A 71 -7.68 9.45 10.58
C PHE A 71 -8.35 9.19 11.93
N THR A 72 -8.57 7.92 12.30
CA THR A 72 -9.16 7.53 13.60
C THR A 72 -8.15 7.45 14.74
N GLY A 73 -6.87 7.75 14.49
CA GLY A 73 -5.83 7.73 15.53
C GLY A 73 -5.51 6.35 16.09
N LYS A 74 -6.00 5.26 15.45
CA LYS A 74 -5.74 3.88 15.87
C LYS A 74 -4.33 3.41 15.50
N SER A 75 -3.68 4.11 14.57
CA SER A 75 -2.29 3.86 14.15
C SER A 75 -1.54 5.18 14.05
N LYS A 76 -0.25 5.19 14.43
CA LYS A 76 0.61 6.38 14.29
C LYS A 76 0.83 6.64 12.79
N SER A 77 0.48 7.83 12.33
CA SER A 77 0.76 8.28 10.96
C SER A 77 2.26 8.20 10.68
N PRO A 78 2.69 7.88 9.45
CA PRO A 78 4.10 7.98 9.08
C PRO A 78 4.64 9.37 9.42
N GLU A 79 5.64 9.43 10.29
CA GLU A 79 6.31 10.67 10.70
C GLU A 79 7.36 11.05 9.66
N LEU A 80 6.93 11.69 8.57
CA LEU A 80 7.81 12.28 7.56
C LEU A 80 8.48 13.56 8.07
N PHE A 81 7.76 14.30 8.92
CA PHE A 81 8.22 15.51 9.58
C PHE A 81 8.30 15.25 11.07
N SER A 82 9.52 15.30 11.60
CA SER A 82 9.83 15.19 13.02
C SER A 82 10.58 16.44 13.44
N MET A 83 10.01 17.25 14.34
CA MET A 83 10.73 18.35 14.96
C MET A 83 11.47 17.79 16.19
N PRO A 84 12.80 17.96 16.31
CA PRO A 84 13.50 17.56 17.51
C PRO A 84 12.96 18.36 18.70
N GLU A 85 12.57 17.64 19.76
CA GLU A 85 11.99 18.17 21.01
C GLU A 85 12.88 19.22 21.70
N ASN A 86 14.16 19.30 21.32
CA ASN A 86 15.17 20.19 21.88
C ASN A 86 15.49 21.44 21.02
N ALA A 87 14.67 21.76 20.00
CA ALA A 87 14.87 22.97 19.18
C ALA A 87 14.20 24.23 19.79
N SER A 88 14.05 24.29 21.11
CA SER A 88 13.87 25.58 21.78
C SER A 88 15.27 26.20 21.92
N PRO A 89 15.61 27.31 21.23
CA PRO A 89 16.72 28.09 21.69
C PRO A 89 16.33 28.56 23.10
N GLU A 90 16.99 28.02 24.12
CA GLU A 90 17.11 28.68 25.41
C GLU A 90 17.92 29.96 25.18
N THR A 91 17.31 30.92 24.48
CA THR A 91 17.80 32.29 24.44
C THR A 91 17.66 32.76 25.87
N LYS A 92 18.78 32.80 26.61
CA LYS A 92 18.88 33.48 27.89
C LYS A 92 18.40 34.91 27.66
N VAL A 93 17.14 35.15 28.00
CA VAL A 93 16.49 36.45 27.80
C VAL A 93 17.17 37.42 28.74
N ASN A 94 17.98 38.31 28.18
CA ASN A 94 18.44 39.48 28.91
C ASN A 94 17.22 40.38 29.10
N ILE A 95 16.73 40.47 30.35
CA ILE A 95 15.48 41.15 30.74
C ILE A 95 15.53 42.67 30.45
N SER A 96 16.68 43.19 30.05
CA SER A 96 16.95 44.59 29.75
C SER A 96 16.35 45.08 28.42
N ASP A 97 15.81 44.19 27.57
CA ASP A 97 15.39 44.53 26.22
C ASP A 97 13.88 44.33 26.02
N PRO A 98 13.06 45.41 26.08
CA PRO A 98 11.60 45.30 26.02
C PRO A 98 11.08 44.68 24.71
N GLN A 99 11.85 44.73 23.61
CA GLN A 99 11.50 44.05 22.37
C GLN A 99 11.45 42.52 22.52
N LYS A 100 12.40 41.94 23.27
CA LYS A 100 12.47 40.49 23.50
C LYS A 100 11.36 39.97 24.42
N MET A 101 10.83 40.83 25.29
CA MET A 101 9.72 40.51 26.18
C MET A 101 8.39 40.41 25.40
N ILE A 102 8.20 41.29 24.41
CA ILE A 102 7.06 41.25 23.50
C ILE A 102 7.14 40.01 22.62
N GLU A 103 8.30 39.72 22.03
CA GLU A 103 8.52 38.53 21.20
C GLU A 103 8.17 37.23 21.94
N LYS A 104 8.66 37.10 23.18
CA LYS A 104 8.40 35.91 24.01
C LYS A 104 6.93 35.77 24.38
N THR A 105 6.26 36.87 24.74
CA THR A 105 4.83 36.86 25.09
C THR A 105 3.98 36.47 23.88
N VAL A 106 4.31 36.97 22.69
CA VAL A 106 3.64 36.59 21.45
C VAL A 106 3.90 35.11 21.13
N GLN A 107 5.13 34.64 21.27
CA GLN A 107 5.48 33.24 21.03
C GLN A 107 4.77 32.28 21.99
N ASP A 108 4.69 32.60 23.27
CA ASP A 108 4.00 31.79 24.27
C ASP A 108 2.48 31.75 24.03
N GLN A 109 1.88 32.87 23.58
CA GLN A 109 0.47 32.89 23.18
C GLN A 109 0.21 32.05 21.92
N ILE A 110 1.09 32.12 20.92
CA ILE A 110 0.98 31.31 19.70
C ILE A 110 1.10 29.81 20.03
N LYS A 111 2.08 29.43 20.85
CA LYS A 111 2.27 28.04 21.32
C LYS A 111 1.10 27.54 22.17
N SER A 112 0.46 28.43 22.93
CA SER A 112 -0.76 28.10 23.69
C SER A 112 -1.96 27.82 22.80
N ILE A 113 -2.04 28.40 21.60
CA ILE A 113 -3.15 28.21 20.67
C ILE A 113 -2.87 27.04 19.72
N ILE A 114 -1.63 26.92 19.23
CA ILE A 114 -1.19 25.87 18.31
C ILE A 114 0.04 25.20 18.91
N PRO A 115 -0.12 24.04 19.57
CA PRO A 115 1.02 23.27 20.04
C PRO A 115 1.91 22.88 18.87
N ASP A 116 3.23 22.96 19.04
CA ASP A 116 4.20 22.63 17.98
C ASP A 116 4.00 21.21 17.40
N ALA A 117 3.49 20.28 18.21
CA ALA A 117 3.12 18.92 17.80
C ALA A 117 2.01 18.88 16.74
N PHE A 118 1.07 19.84 16.76
CA PHE A 118 -0.07 19.90 15.86
C PHE A 118 0.36 20.24 14.43
N ILE A 119 1.40 21.07 14.29
CA ILE A 119 1.97 21.46 13.00
C ILE A 119 2.55 20.22 12.30
N ASN A 120 3.42 19.47 12.98
CA ASN A 120 4.03 18.26 12.42
C ASN A 120 2.97 17.21 12.05
N GLN A 121 2.00 16.98 12.93
CA GLN A 121 0.93 16.02 12.68
C GLN A 121 0.09 16.39 11.44
N THR A 122 -0.21 17.68 11.27
CA THR A 122 -0.96 18.18 10.11
C THR A 122 -0.17 17.98 8.81
N PHE A 123 1.13 18.33 8.79
CA PHE A 123 1.97 18.10 7.62
C PHE A 123 2.11 16.61 7.27
N ASN A 124 2.25 15.74 8.27
CA ASN A 124 2.30 14.28 8.07
C ASN A 124 0.99 13.75 7.49
N LEU A 125 -0.16 14.22 7.96
CA LEU A 125 -1.47 13.85 7.41
C LEU A 125 -1.68 14.33 5.98
N ILE A 126 -1.23 15.55 5.65
CA ILE A 126 -1.28 16.07 4.28
C ILE A 126 -0.41 15.21 3.35
N ALA A 127 0.81 14.89 3.77
CA ALA A 127 1.70 14.02 2.99
C ALA A 127 1.09 12.64 2.76
N TRP A 128 0.48 12.05 3.80
CA TRP A 128 -0.25 10.79 3.68
C TRP A 128 -1.44 10.90 2.71
N THR A 129 -2.20 11.99 2.76
CA THR A 129 -3.36 12.22 1.88
C THR A 129 -2.93 12.31 0.41
N LEU A 130 -1.85 13.02 0.12
CA LEU A 130 -1.28 13.09 -1.22
C LEU A 130 -0.81 11.72 -1.70
N PHE A 131 -0.15 10.95 -0.84
CA PHE A 131 0.28 9.59 -1.16
C PHE A 131 -0.91 8.66 -1.43
N ALA A 132 -1.95 8.71 -0.60
CA ALA A 132 -3.17 7.94 -0.79
C ALA A 132 -3.86 8.29 -2.12
N LEU A 133 -3.90 9.58 -2.47
CA LEU A 133 -4.46 10.03 -3.74
C LEU A 133 -3.71 9.43 -4.93
N ILE A 134 -2.37 9.43 -4.90
CA ILE A 134 -1.53 8.81 -5.93
C ILE A 134 -1.82 7.31 -6.04
N LEU A 135 -1.94 6.61 -4.91
CA LEU A 135 -2.26 5.17 -4.90
C LEU A 135 -3.65 4.88 -5.48
N ILE A 136 -4.65 5.69 -5.17
CA ILE A 136 -6.01 5.54 -5.72
C ILE A 136 -5.98 5.77 -7.24
N PHE A 137 -5.32 6.84 -7.70
CA PHE A 137 -5.19 7.11 -9.13
C PHE A 137 -4.39 6.00 -9.85
N GLY A 138 -3.28 5.54 -9.26
CA GLY A 138 -2.47 4.45 -9.81
C GLY A 138 -3.26 3.14 -9.89
N GLY A 139 -3.92 2.74 -8.81
CA GLY A 139 -4.78 1.56 -8.74
C GLY A 139 -5.89 1.61 -9.80
N SER A 140 -6.52 2.77 -10.00
CA SER A 140 -7.55 2.95 -11.03
C SER A 140 -7.02 2.71 -12.45
N ARG A 141 -5.79 3.18 -12.76
CA ARG A 141 -5.14 2.98 -14.06
C ARG A 141 -4.76 1.52 -14.29
N ILE A 142 -4.30 0.84 -13.24
CA ILE A 142 -3.99 -0.60 -13.28
C ILE A 142 -5.27 -1.39 -13.58
N SER A 143 -6.36 -1.13 -12.85
CA SER A 143 -7.64 -1.81 -13.10
C SER A 143 -8.21 -1.51 -14.48
N PHE A 144 -8.11 -0.26 -14.95
CA PHE A 144 -8.55 0.13 -16.29
C PHE A 144 -7.77 -0.61 -17.39
N THR A 145 -6.46 -0.77 -17.21
CA THR A 145 -5.62 -1.56 -18.13
C THR A 145 -6.04 -3.03 -18.11
N GLY A 146 -6.34 -3.59 -16.94
CA GLY A 146 -6.89 -4.94 -16.80
C GLY A 146 -8.17 -5.13 -17.60
N ILE A 147 -9.14 -4.22 -17.47
CA ILE A 147 -10.41 -4.25 -18.21
C ILE A 147 -10.19 -4.15 -19.73
N LYS A 148 -9.24 -3.30 -20.15
CA LYS A 148 -8.90 -3.12 -21.57
C LYS A 148 -8.32 -4.38 -22.22
N ILE A 149 -7.68 -5.25 -21.46
CA ILE A 149 -7.11 -6.52 -21.96
C ILE A 149 -8.19 -7.63 -22.01
N ILE A 150 -9.20 -7.56 -21.14
CA ILE A 150 -10.30 -8.55 -21.11
C ILE A 150 -11.22 -8.40 -22.34
N LYS A 151 -11.46 -7.15 -22.74
CA LYS A 151 -12.32 -6.78 -23.88
C LYS A 151 -11.57 -6.91 -25.20
#